data_AF-E2A2K7-F1
#
_entry.id   AF-E2A2K7-F1
#
_cell.length_a   1.000
_cell.length_b   1.000
_cell.length_c   1.000
_cell.angle_alpha   90.00
_cell.angle_beta   90.00
_cell.angle_gamma   90.00
#
_symmetry.space_group_name_H-M   'P 1'
#
loop_
_entity.id
_entity.type
_entity.pdbx_description
1 polymer ?
#
loop_
_entity_poly.entity_id
_entity_poly.type
_entity_poly.pdbx_seq_one_letter_code
_entity_poly.pdbx_strand_id
1 'polypeptide(L)'
;WIIFNLQQAGYYRVYYDTENWLKIGRYLNSKEYKNIHVLNRAQIIDDAFHFAVEKKLNFSIFWGIAKYLSKERDYIAWYPMIKAFEFMSNIFVFSSYHSQFQVNIINFIKKLYTKL
;
A
#
# COMPACT_ATOMS: atom_id res chain seq x y z
N TRP A 1 -4.89 -15.84 6.71
CA TRP A 1 -5.36 -14.82 5.74
C TRP A 1 -5.73 -15.56 4.48
N ILE A 2 -6.61 -14.98 3.66
CA ILE A 2 -6.96 -15.48 2.34
C ILE A 2 -6.79 -14.32 1.35
N ILE A 3 -6.27 -14.62 0.16
CA ILE A 3 -6.13 -13.67 -0.95
C ILE A 3 -6.90 -14.24 -2.15
N PHE A 4 -7.77 -13.44 -2.73
CA PHE A 4 -8.46 -13.76 -3.99
C PHE A 4 -7.85 -12.96 -5.15
N ASN A 5 -8.25 -13.32 -6.37
CA ASN A 5 -7.72 -12.76 -7.61
C ASN A 5 -6.20 -12.97 -7.74
N LEU A 6 -5.77 -14.23 -7.75
CA LEU A 6 -4.34 -14.57 -7.85
C LEU A 6 -3.73 -13.90 -9.09
N GLN A 7 -2.62 -13.19 -8.86
CA GLN A 7 -1.90 -12.41 -9.85
C GLN A 7 -2.73 -11.35 -10.59
N GLN A 8 -3.85 -10.92 -10.00
CA GLN A 8 -4.75 -9.92 -10.59
C GLN A 8 -5.26 -10.32 -12.00
N ALA A 9 -5.49 -11.62 -12.21
CA ALA A 9 -5.97 -12.14 -13.50
C ALA A 9 -7.38 -11.67 -13.87
N GLY A 10 -8.21 -11.35 -12.88
CA GLY A 10 -9.55 -10.81 -13.05
C GLY A 10 -9.58 -9.28 -12.95
N TYR A 11 -10.46 -8.65 -13.74
CA TYR A 11 -10.69 -7.21 -13.73
C TYR A 11 -11.67 -6.80 -12.61
N TYR A 12 -11.28 -7.05 -11.36
CA TYR A 12 -12.07 -6.67 -10.17
C TYR A 12 -11.17 -6.45 -8.95
N ARG A 13 -11.65 -5.60 -8.04
CA ARG A 13 -11.02 -5.32 -6.74
C ARG A 13 -11.52 -6.31 -5.69
N VAL A 14 -10.68 -6.65 -4.71
CA VAL A 14 -11.08 -7.57 -3.63
C VAL A 14 -11.20 -6.81 -2.32
N TYR A 15 -12.42 -6.66 -1.83
CA TYR A 15 -12.68 -6.16 -0.49
C TYR A 15 -12.70 -7.33 0.50
N TYR A 16 -11.90 -7.23 1.55
CA TYR A 16 -11.89 -8.19 2.66
C TYR A 16 -12.54 -7.59 3.91
N ASP A 17 -12.98 -8.44 4.83
CA ASP A 17 -13.32 -8.02 6.18
C ASP A 17 -12.09 -7.49 6.94
N THR A 18 -12.32 -6.74 8.01
CA THR A 18 -11.27 -6.12 8.81
C THR A 18 -10.28 -7.13 9.38
N GLU A 19 -10.73 -8.31 9.81
CA GLU A 19 -9.85 -9.32 10.39
C GLU A 19 -8.89 -9.88 9.34
N ASN A 20 -9.39 -10.13 8.12
CA ASN A 20 -8.53 -10.60 7.04
C ASN A 20 -7.55 -9.53 6.56
N TRP A 21 -7.94 -8.25 6.46
CA TRP A 21 -6.99 -7.15 6.21
C TRP A 21 -5.86 -7.11 7.25
N LEU A 22 -6.19 -7.25 8.53
CA LEU A 22 -5.20 -7.29 9.60
C LEU A 22 -4.28 -8.52 9.50
N LYS A 23 -4.83 -9.70 9.17
CA LYS A 23 -4.03 -10.92 8.95
C LYS A 23 -3.09 -10.77 7.74
N ILE A 24 -3.57 -10.18 6.64
CA ILE A 24 -2.75 -9.86 5.46
C ILE A 24 -1.64 -8.88 5.85
N GLY A 25 -1.96 -7.79 6.53
CA GLY A 25 -0.97 -6.81 7.00
C GLY A 25 0.10 -7.45 7.88
N ARG A 26 -0.28 -8.31 8.83
CA ARG A 26 0.68 -9.05 9.67
C ARG A 26 1.60 -9.94 8.84
N TYR A 27 1.08 -10.69 7.89
CA TYR A 27 1.88 -11.57 7.03
C TYR A 27 2.80 -10.78 6.09
N LEU A 28 2.30 -9.73 5.46
CA LEU A 28 3.14 -8.84 4.66
C LEU A 28 4.26 -8.23 5.49
N ASN A 29 4.04 -7.97 6.78
CA ASN A 29 5.08 -7.50 7.71
C ASN A 29 6.02 -8.61 8.24
N SER A 30 5.84 -9.90 7.92
CA SER A 30 6.74 -11.00 8.30
C SER A 30 7.94 -11.21 7.33
N LYS A 31 8.89 -12.08 7.66
CA LYS A 31 10.05 -12.34 6.78
C LYS A 31 9.64 -13.09 5.49
N GLU A 32 8.50 -13.75 5.53
CA GLU A 32 7.96 -14.64 4.50
C GLU A 32 7.06 -13.92 3.49
N TYR A 33 6.99 -12.59 3.51
CA TYR A 33 6.09 -11.80 2.65
C TYR A 33 6.23 -12.11 1.14
N LYS A 34 7.41 -12.57 0.72
CA LYS A 34 7.71 -12.96 -0.67
C LYS A 34 6.93 -14.19 -1.14
N ASN A 35 6.34 -14.97 -0.23
CA ASN A 35 5.45 -16.07 -0.58
C ASN A 35 4.13 -15.58 -1.20
N ILE A 36 3.75 -14.32 -0.97
CA ILE A 36 2.69 -13.67 -1.75
C ILE A 36 3.33 -13.14 -3.03
N HIS A 37 2.80 -13.55 -4.18
CA HIS A 37 3.29 -13.12 -5.48
C HIS A 37 3.30 -11.59 -5.61
N VAL A 38 4.31 -11.03 -6.28
CA VAL A 38 4.54 -9.58 -6.37
C VAL A 38 3.31 -8.81 -6.90
N LEU A 39 2.62 -9.37 -7.90
CA LEU A 39 1.37 -8.81 -8.44
C LEU A 39 0.26 -8.73 -7.39
N ASN A 40 0.12 -9.75 -6.54
CA ASN A 40 -0.86 -9.69 -5.45
C ASN A 40 -0.45 -8.71 -4.36
N ARG A 41 0.85 -8.56 -4.08
CA ARG A 41 1.34 -7.54 -3.13
C ARG A 41 1.05 -6.13 -3.63
N ALA A 42 1.20 -5.89 -4.94
CA ALA A 42 0.79 -4.65 -5.60
C ALA A 42 -0.73 -4.45 -5.49
N GLN A 43 -1.52 -5.44 -5.90
CA GLN A 43 -2.98 -5.39 -5.83
C GLN A 43 -3.49 -5.09 -4.42
N ILE A 44 -2.91 -5.71 -3.38
CA ILE A 44 -3.29 -5.48 -1.98
C ILE A 44 -3.10 -4.01 -1.57
N ILE A 45 -2.00 -3.37 -1.98
CA ILE A 45 -1.77 -1.94 -1.70
C ILE A 45 -2.78 -1.08 -2.47
N ASP A 46 -2.99 -1.38 -3.75
CA ASP A 46 -3.91 -0.62 -4.61
C ASP A 46 -5.35 -0.68 -4.07
N ASP A 47 -5.85 -1.89 -3.78
CA ASP A 47 -7.19 -2.12 -3.25
C ASP A 47 -7.35 -1.49 -1.86
N ALA A 48 -6.40 -1.69 -0.95
CA ALA A 48 -6.46 -1.11 0.38
C ALA A 48 -6.49 0.43 0.33
N PHE A 49 -5.70 1.04 -0.54
CA PHE A 49 -5.69 2.49 -0.72
C PHE A 49 -7.03 2.98 -1.28
N HIS A 50 -7.53 2.34 -2.35
CA HIS A 50 -8.81 2.69 -2.95
C HIS A 50 -9.95 2.65 -1.93
N PHE A 51 -10.07 1.57 -1.14
CA PHE A 51 -11.10 1.47 -0.12
C PHE A 51 -10.90 2.43 1.06
N ALA A 52 -9.65 2.82 1.36
CA ALA A 52 -9.39 3.85 2.37
C ALA A 52 -9.87 5.24 1.91
N VAL A 53 -9.62 5.59 0.65
CA VAL A 53 -10.13 6.84 0.03
C VAL A 53 -11.66 6.86 0.00
N GLU A 54 -12.29 5.73 -0.31
CA GLU A 54 -13.75 5.57 -0.26
C GLU A 54 -14.34 5.52 1.16
N LYS A 55 -13.51 5.62 2.21
CA LYS A 55 -13.89 5.50 3.63
C LYS A 55 -14.52 4.15 3.99
N LYS A 56 -14.36 3.12 3.15
CA LYS A 56 -14.78 1.73 3.41
C LYS A 56 -13.76 0.99 4.27
N LEU A 57 -12.49 1.37 4.19
CA LEU A 57 -11.40 0.86 5.03
C LEU A 57 -10.84 1.98 5.91
N ASN A 58 -10.57 1.69 7.18
CA ASN A 58 -9.90 2.66 8.04
C ASN A 58 -8.47 2.92 7.54
N PHE A 59 -8.10 4.19 7.35
CA PHE A 59 -6.76 4.60 6.90
C PHE A 59 -5.61 4.01 7.76
N SER A 60 -5.85 3.79 9.05
CA SER A 60 -4.88 3.13 9.94
C SER A 60 -4.55 1.70 9.49
N ILE A 61 -5.54 0.96 8.99
CA ILE A 61 -5.35 -0.40 8.45
C ILE A 61 -4.52 -0.34 7.17
N PHE A 62 -4.85 0.59 6.26
CA PHE A 62 -4.05 0.83 5.06
C PHE A 62 -2.57 1.09 5.40
N TRP A 63 -2.29 2.01 6.34
CA TRP A 63 -0.92 2.29 6.76
C TRP A 63 -0.23 1.10 7.45
N GLY A 64 -0.99 0.30 8.21
CA GLY A 64 -0.49 -0.94 8.80
C GLY A 64 -0.04 -1.96 7.74
N ILE A 65 -0.76 -2.05 6.62
CA ILE A 65 -0.38 -2.85 5.47
C ILE A 65 0.83 -2.21 4.78
N ALA A 66 0.74 -0.95 4.35
CA ALA A 66 1.78 -0.24 3.59
C ALA A 66 3.15 -0.19 4.29
N LYS A 67 3.20 -0.34 5.63
CA LYS A 67 4.43 -0.49 6.41
C LYS A 67 5.37 -1.56 5.85
N TYR A 68 4.84 -2.65 5.28
CA TYR A 68 5.68 -3.71 4.72
C TYR A 68 6.57 -3.24 3.57
N LEU A 69 6.15 -2.21 2.82
CA LEU A 69 6.90 -1.73 1.68
C LEU A 69 8.31 -1.26 2.07
N SER A 70 8.51 -0.88 3.34
CA SER A 70 9.83 -0.57 3.87
C SER A 70 10.90 -1.66 3.69
N LYS A 71 10.53 -2.92 3.42
CA LYS A 71 11.44 -4.04 3.12
C LYS A 71 11.25 -4.64 1.72
N GLU A 72 10.36 -4.06 0.93
CA GLU A 72 10.10 -4.43 -0.46
C GLU A 72 11.15 -3.82 -1.38
N ARG A 73 11.57 -4.59 -2.40
CA ARG A 73 12.52 -4.15 -3.43
C ARG A 73 11.94 -4.23 -4.84
N ASP A 74 10.85 -4.99 -5.03
CA ASP A 74 10.20 -5.09 -6.34
C ASP A 74 9.43 -3.81 -6.67
N TYR A 75 9.82 -3.14 -7.76
CA TYR A 75 9.13 -1.95 -8.27
C TYR A 75 7.63 -2.16 -8.48
N ILE A 76 7.24 -3.35 -8.95
CA ILE A 76 5.84 -3.71 -9.21
C ILE A 76 4.99 -3.56 -7.93
N ALA A 77 5.48 -4.04 -6.79
CA ALA A 77 4.78 -3.93 -5.51
C ALA A 77 4.76 -2.48 -4.99
N TRP A 78 5.73 -1.66 -5.39
CA TRP A 78 5.84 -0.24 -5.03
C TRP A 78 4.95 0.68 -5.85
N TYR A 79 4.67 0.33 -7.12
CA TYR A 79 3.95 1.19 -8.06
C TYR A 79 2.61 1.73 -7.50
N PRO A 80 1.74 0.93 -6.86
CA PRO A 80 0.49 1.43 -6.29
C PRO A 80 0.69 2.46 -5.19
N MET A 81 1.76 2.34 -4.39
CA MET A 81 2.08 3.31 -3.34
C MET A 81 2.54 4.65 -3.94
N ILE A 82 3.26 4.62 -5.06
CA ILE A 82 3.65 5.84 -5.78
C ILE A 82 2.38 6.57 -6.28
N LYS A 83 1.42 5.83 -6.84
CA LYS A 83 0.12 6.37 -7.25
C LYS A 83 -0.70 6.91 -6.09
N ALA A 84 -0.68 6.23 -4.94
CA ALA A 84 -1.30 6.72 -3.72
C ALA A 84 -0.70 8.07 -3.27
N PHE A 85 0.62 8.21 -3.31
CA PHE A 85 1.28 9.48 -2.98
C PHE A 85 0.98 10.59 -3.99
N GLU A 86 0.95 10.29 -5.29
CA GLU A 86 0.55 11.23 -6.33
C GLU A 86 -0.86 11.78 -6.06
N PHE A 87 -1.82 10.90 -5.76
CA PHE A 87 -3.18 11.27 -5.40
C PHE A 87 -3.22 12.13 -4.14
N MET A 88 -2.57 11.69 -3.07
CA MET A 88 -2.55 12.41 -1.80
C MET A 88 -1.86 13.78 -1.94
N SER A 89 -0.77 13.87 -2.70
CA SER A 89 -0.05 15.12 -2.96
C SER A 89 -1.00 16.16 -3.54
N ASN A 90 -1.80 15.79 -4.53
CA ASN A 90 -2.80 16.69 -5.15
C ASN A 90 -3.85 17.18 -4.15
N ILE A 91 -4.21 16.38 -3.15
CA ILE A 91 -5.15 16.77 -2.08
C ILE A 91 -4.48 17.72 -1.09
N PHE A 92 -3.25 17.42 -0.66
CA PHE A 92 -2.58 18.17 0.40
C PHE A 92 -2.03 19.52 -0.04
N VAL A 93 -1.96 19.83 -1.34
CA VAL A 93 -1.54 21.17 -1.87
C VAL A 93 -2.28 22.31 -1.16
N PHE A 94 -3.55 22.12 -0.79
CA PHE A 94 -4.40 23.14 -0.17
C PHE A 94 -4.51 23.02 1.35
N SER A 95 -3.72 22.15 1.98
CA SER A 95 -3.78 21.89 3.42
C SER A 95 -2.63 22.56 4.17
N SER A 96 -2.86 22.92 5.44
CA SER A 96 -1.80 23.35 6.37
C SER A 96 -0.73 22.26 6.65
N TYR A 97 -0.99 21.02 6.25
CA TYR A 97 -0.10 19.86 6.43
C TYR A 97 0.80 19.56 5.22
N HIS A 98 0.72 20.38 4.17
CA HIS A 98 1.44 20.18 2.91
C HIS A 98 2.94 19.95 3.10
N SER A 99 3.60 20.80 3.90
CA SER A 99 5.06 20.73 4.13
C SER A 99 5.48 19.43 4.82
N GLN A 100 4.78 19.01 5.87
CA GLN A 100 5.08 17.76 6.58
C GLN A 100 4.82 16.54 5.70
N PHE A 101 3.77 16.58 4.88
CA PHE A 101 3.46 15.51 3.95
C PHE A 101 4.52 15.37 2.86
N GLN A 102 4.97 16.49 2.28
CA GLN A 102 6.08 16.52 1.32
C GLN A 102 7.37 15.96 1.92
N VAL A 103 7.74 16.35 3.14
CA VAL A 103 8.92 15.81 3.83
C VAL A 103 8.81 14.29 4.03
N ASN A 104 7.63 13.80 4.42
CA ASN A 104 7.39 12.37 4.59
C ASN A 104 7.52 11.61 3.27
N ILE A 105 6.93 12.10 2.17
CA ILE A 105 7.07 11.51 0.83
C ILE A 105 8.54 11.51 0.40
N ILE A 106 9.24 12.64 0.51
CA ILE A 106 10.64 12.77 0.05
C ILE A 106 11.53 11.79 0.82
N ASN A 107 11.40 11.73 2.16
CA ASN A 107 12.18 10.82 2.98
C ASN A 107 11.90 9.35 2.61
N PHE A 108 10.67 9.06 2.20
CA PHE A 108 10.25 7.73 1.83
C PHE A 108 10.75 7.33 0.42
N ILE A 109 10.68 8.24 -0.56
CA ILE A 109 11.28 8.07 -1.90
C ILE A 109 12.80 7.94 -1.81
N LYS A 110 13.48 8.72 -0.96
CA LYS A 110 14.92 8.56 -0.72
C LYS A 110 15.26 7.16 -0.20
N LYS A 111 14.44 6.62 0.70
CA LYS A 111 14.59 5.25 1.24
C LYS A 111 14.41 4.16 0.18
N LEU A 112 13.62 4.45 -0.85
CA LEU A 112 13.41 3.60 -2.01
C LEU A 112 14.64 3.60 -2.91
N TYR A 113 15.14 4.81 -3.24
CA TYR A 113 16.29 5.00 -4.11
C TYR A 113 17.58 4.38 -3.54
N THR A 114 17.71 4.28 -2.22
CA THR A 114 18.87 3.63 -1.58
C THR A 114 18.78 2.10 -1.50
N LYS A 115 17.63 1.51 -1.89
CA LYS A 115 17.38 0.06 -1.80
C LYS A 115 17.27 -0.64 -3.15
N LEU A 116 17.05 0.13 -4.21
CA LEU A 116 17.21 -0.26 -5.61
C LEU A 116 18.68 -0.13 -6.00
#